data_AF-A0A497P0C3-F1
#
_entry.id   AF-A0A497P0C3-F1
#
_cell.length_a   1.000
_cell.length_b   1.000
_cell.length_c   1.000
_cell.angle_alpha   90.00
_cell.angle_beta   90.00
_cell.angle_gamma   90.00
#
_symmetry.space_group_name_H-M   'P 1'
#
loop_
_entity.id
_entity.type
_entity.pdbx_description
1 polymer ?
#
loop_
_entity_poly.entity_id
_entity_poly.type
_entity_poly.pdbx_seq_one_letter_code
_entity_poly.pdbx_strand_id
1 'polypeptide(L)'
;HKGWALRYLREAKAELIAAKKSPYMAPSLIIEAIKKAQAAIYHSLGDPLSIETIVHQTIHKKKLADEPTLKCLIEIERTIRNVARTAESEREKAFKQANDLIQTATDIVELFTGEKVD
;
A
#
# COMPACT_ATOMS: atom_id res chain seq x y z
N HIS A 1 3.88 16.23 -5.31
CA HIS A 1 3.07 15.21 -4.62
C HIS A 1 2.46 14.21 -5.60
N LYS A 2 1.54 14.63 -6.47
CA LYS A 2 0.88 13.77 -7.49
C LYS A 2 1.81 12.92 -8.39
N GLY A 3 2.88 13.50 -8.96
CA GLY A 3 3.80 12.76 -9.83
C GLY A 3 4.50 11.58 -9.12
N TRP A 4 4.78 11.72 -7.82
CA TRP A 4 5.32 10.63 -7.00
C TRP A 4 4.28 9.55 -6.75
N ALA A 5 3.03 9.93 -6.48
CA ALA A 5 1.94 8.97 -6.28
C ALA A 5 1.78 8.03 -7.49
N LEU A 6 1.70 8.61 -8.69
CA LEU A 6 1.54 7.85 -9.94
C LEU A 6 2.77 6.99 -10.24
N ARG A 7 3.98 7.52 -9.98
CA ARG A 7 5.22 6.76 -10.14
C ARG A 7 5.24 5.53 -9.23
N TYR A 8 5.00 5.71 -7.94
CA TYR A 8 4.99 4.60 -6.98
C TYR A 8 3.93 3.55 -7.30
N LEU A 9 2.76 3.97 -7.81
CA LEU A 9 1.73 3.03 -8.22
C LEU A 9 2.16 2.17 -9.42
N ARG A 10 2.83 2.76 -10.42
CA ARG A 10 3.39 2.01 -11.56
C ARG A 10 4.47 1.03 -11.10
N GLU A 11 5.36 1.47 -10.21
CA GLU A 11 6.39 0.61 -9.64
C GLU A 11 5.79 -0.56 -8.84
N ALA A 12 4.77 -0.30 -8.02
CA ALA A 12 4.06 -1.34 -7.27
C ALA A 12 3.45 -2.42 -8.19
N LYS A 13 2.77 -1.99 -9.26
CA LYS A 13 2.22 -2.91 -10.28
C LYS A 13 3.33 -3.74 -10.93
N ALA A 14 4.43 -3.10 -11.32
CA ALA A 14 5.57 -3.77 -11.96
C ALA A 14 6.20 -4.83 -11.05
N GLU A 15 6.35 -4.54 -9.75
CA GLU A 15 6.92 -5.46 -8.78
C GLU A 15 6.02 -6.65 -8.48
N LEU A 16 4.71 -6.45 -8.38
CA LEU A 16 3.78 -7.57 -8.21
C LEU A 16 3.78 -8.49 -9.44
N ILE A 17 3.89 -7.92 -10.66
CA ILE A 17 4.07 -8.70 -11.89
C ILE A 17 5.39 -9.48 -11.86
N ALA A 18 6.48 -8.86 -11.41
CA ALA A 18 7.78 -9.53 -11.26
C ALA A 18 7.71 -10.66 -10.22
N ALA A 19 7.03 -10.45 -9.09
CA ALA A 19 6.84 -11.45 -8.06
C ALA A 19 6.15 -12.71 -8.60
N LYS A 20 5.16 -12.54 -9.49
CA LYS A 20 4.46 -13.64 -10.16
C LYS A 20 5.39 -14.46 -11.07
N LYS A 21 6.36 -13.80 -11.69
CA LYS A 21 7.30 -14.41 -12.64
C LYS A 21 8.55 -15.00 -11.98
N SER A 22 8.85 -14.63 -10.74
CA SER A 22 10.06 -15.04 -10.02
C SER A 22 9.73 -15.64 -8.65
N PRO A 23 9.36 -16.94 -8.58
CA PRO A 23 8.92 -17.58 -7.34
C PRO A 23 9.88 -17.47 -6.16
N TYR A 24 11.19 -17.42 -6.40
CA TYR A 24 12.20 -17.33 -5.34
C TYR A 24 12.38 -15.91 -4.78
N MET A 25 12.03 -14.86 -5.55
CA MET A 25 12.01 -13.46 -5.09
C MET A 25 10.61 -12.97 -4.72
N ALA A 26 9.58 -13.81 -4.89
CA ALA A 26 8.20 -13.39 -4.74
C ALA A 26 7.91 -12.74 -3.37
N PRO A 27 8.38 -13.26 -2.21
CA PRO A 27 8.08 -12.64 -0.92
C PRO A 27 8.59 -11.20 -0.79
N SER A 28 9.85 -10.94 -1.18
CA SER A 28 10.44 -9.59 -1.11
C SER A 28 9.78 -8.63 -2.10
N LEU A 29 9.51 -9.09 -3.33
CA LEU A 29 8.84 -8.28 -4.34
C LEU A 29 7.38 -7.94 -3.97
N ILE A 30 6.65 -8.87 -3.33
CA ILE A 30 5.30 -8.60 -2.80
C ILE A 30 5.36 -7.51 -1.73
N ILE A 31 6.31 -7.59 -0.80
CA ILE A 31 6.46 -6.61 0.28
C ILE A 31 6.84 -5.23 -0.27
N GLU A 32 7.72 -5.17 -1.27
CA GLU A 32 8.10 -3.90 -1.89
C GLU A 32 6.93 -3.28 -2.65
N ALA A 33 6.16 -4.09 -3.38
CA ALA A 33 5.00 -3.64 -4.12
C ALA A 33 3.96 -2.97 -3.21
N ILE A 34 3.62 -3.58 -2.07
CA ILE A 34 2.64 -3.03 -1.13
C ILE A 34 3.14 -1.77 -0.42
N LYS A 35 4.45 -1.68 -0.12
CA LYS A 35 5.05 -0.46 0.45
C LYS A 35 4.98 0.70 -0.53
N LYS A 36 5.22 0.44 -1.83
CA LYS A 36 5.08 1.46 -2.87
C LYS A 36 3.63 1.86 -3.08
N ALA A 37 2.70 0.92 -3.03
CA ALA A 37 1.27 1.25 -3.07
C ALA A 37 0.86 2.17 -1.90
N GLN A 38 1.38 1.91 -0.70
CA GLN A 38 1.16 2.80 0.46
C GLN A 38 1.78 4.19 0.27
N ALA A 39 3.04 4.24 -0.20
CA ALA A 39 3.69 5.50 -0.50
C ALA A 39 2.88 6.30 -1.55
N ALA A 40 2.30 5.62 -2.54
CA ALA A 40 1.44 6.25 -3.52
C ALA A 40 0.22 6.93 -2.89
N ILE A 41 -0.47 6.23 -1.99
CA ILE A 41 -1.61 6.76 -1.23
C ILE A 41 -1.20 7.98 -0.41
N TYR A 42 -0.08 7.90 0.31
CA TYR A 42 0.36 9.02 1.14
C TYR A 42 0.72 10.25 0.30
N HIS A 43 1.36 10.05 -0.85
CA HIS A 43 1.67 11.13 -1.78
C HIS A 43 0.44 11.71 -2.50
N SER A 44 -0.66 10.95 -2.65
CA SER A 44 -1.90 11.49 -3.23
C SER A 44 -2.70 12.33 -2.23
N LEU A 45 -2.60 11.99 -0.94
CA LEU A 45 -3.31 12.69 0.14
C LEU A 45 -2.60 13.97 0.62
N GLY A 46 -1.28 14.08 0.45
CA GLY A 46 -0.54 15.29 0.81
C GLY A 46 0.94 15.05 1.10
N ASP A 47 1.36 15.42 2.31
CA ASP A 47 2.72 15.18 2.83
C ASP A 47 2.83 13.78 3.46
N PRO A 48 3.62 12.86 2.89
CA PRO A 48 3.69 11.49 3.39
C PRO A 48 4.21 11.36 4.81
N LEU A 49 5.18 12.18 5.21
CA LEU A 49 5.79 12.10 6.55
C LEU A 49 4.77 12.45 7.63
N SER A 50 3.96 13.48 7.40
CA SER A 50 2.86 13.86 8.28
C SER A 50 1.82 12.75 8.38
N ILE A 51 1.42 12.16 7.26
CA ILE A 51 0.41 11.09 7.22
C ILE A 51 0.93 9.85 7.95
N GLU A 52 2.14 9.40 7.65
CA GLU A 52 2.79 8.25 8.30
C GLU A 52 2.86 8.44 9.81
N THR A 53 3.25 9.64 10.25
CA THR A 53 3.31 10.00 11.67
C THR A 53 1.95 9.84 12.34
N ILE A 54 0.88 10.36 11.73
CA ILE A 54 -0.48 10.28 12.29
C ILE A 54 -0.95 8.82 12.37
N VAL A 55 -0.74 8.02 11.33
CA VAL A 55 -1.13 6.61 11.29
C VAL A 55 -0.39 5.82 12.37
N HIS A 56 0.94 5.94 12.43
CA HIS A 56 1.76 5.22 13.42
C HIS A 56 1.44 5.62 14.86
N GLN A 57 1.27 6.92 15.13
CA GLN A 57 0.89 7.37 16.46
C GLN A 57 -0.48 6.84 16.88
N THR A 58 -1.44 6.79 15.97
CA THR A 58 -2.81 6.31 16.27
C THR A 58 -2.80 4.82 16.58
N ILE A 59 -2.07 4.03 15.79
CA ILE A 59 -1.86 2.59 16.04
C ILE A 59 -1.17 2.38 17.40
N HIS A 60 -0.09 3.12 17.67
CA HIS A 60 0.70 2.95 18.89
C HIS A 60 -0.10 3.32 20.15
N LYS A 61 -0.86 4.43 20.10
CA LYS A 61 -1.69 4.90 21.22
C LYS A 61 -2.98 4.08 21.40
N LYS A 62 -3.24 3.07 20.56
CA LYS A 62 -4.49 2.27 20.53
C LYS A 62 -5.75 3.13 20.56
N LYS A 63 -5.68 4.34 19.97
CA LYS A 63 -6.83 5.23 19.92
C LYS A 63 -7.82 4.70 18.90
N LEU A 64 -9.10 4.80 19.21
CA LEU A 64 -10.13 4.67 18.19
C LEU A 64 -9.99 5.85 17.24
N ALA A 65 -9.77 5.56 15.96
CA ALA A 65 -9.88 6.56 14.92
C ALA A 65 -11.36 6.74 14.64
N ASP A 66 -11.97 7.86 15.04
CA ASP A 66 -13.38 8.11 14.72
C ASP A 66 -13.54 8.55 13.26
N GLU A 67 -12.51 9.21 12.72
CA GLU A 67 -12.47 9.71 11.36
C GLU A 67 -12.28 8.56 10.34
N PRO A 68 -13.18 8.43 9.33
CA PRO A 68 -13.16 7.31 8.38
C PRO A 68 -11.89 7.20 7.54
N THR A 69 -11.29 8.31 7.13
CA THR A 69 -10.05 8.32 6.31
C THR A 69 -8.89 7.71 7.11
N LEU A 70 -8.73 8.14 8.36
CA LEU A 70 -7.72 7.62 9.27
C LEU A 70 -7.95 6.15 9.59
N LYS A 71 -9.21 5.71 9.79
CA LYS A 71 -9.54 4.28 9.90
C LYS A 71 -9.06 3.51 8.66
N CYS A 72 -9.35 3.99 7.46
CA CYS A 72 -8.91 3.37 6.21
C CYS A 72 -7.38 3.22 6.15
N LEU A 73 -6.64 4.30 6.45
CA LEU A 73 -5.17 4.28 6.44
C LEU A 73 -4.58 3.32 7.47
N ILE A 74 -5.21 3.20 8.65
CA ILE A 74 -4.81 2.23 9.68
C ILE A 74 -5.04 0.78 9.20
N GLU A 75 -6.15 0.50 8.53
CA GLU A 75 -6.44 -0.83 7.99
C GLU A 75 -5.49 -1.21 6.84
N ILE A 76 -5.09 -0.24 6.01
CA ILE A 76 -4.04 -0.42 5.00
C ILE A 76 -2.71 -0.80 5.66
N GLU A 77 -2.26 -0.04 6.67
CA GLU A 77 -1.03 -0.32 7.42
C GLU A 77 -1.06 -1.70 8.10
N ARG A 78 -2.21 -2.10 8.68
CA ARG A 78 -2.40 -3.43 9.27
C ARG A 78 -2.31 -4.54 8.22
N THR A 79 -2.90 -4.32 7.05
CA THR A 79 -2.87 -5.26 5.94
C THR A 79 -1.43 -5.44 5.43
N ILE A 80 -0.66 -4.36 5.31
CA ILE A 80 0.75 -4.41 4.92
C ILE A 80 1.57 -5.24 5.91
N ARG A 81 1.38 -5.02 7.21
CA ARG A 81 2.03 -5.83 8.25
C ARG A 81 1.62 -7.29 8.21
N ASN A 82 0.36 -7.58 7.89
CA ASN A 82 -0.13 -8.94 7.74
C ASN A 82 0.54 -9.64 6.54
N VAL A 83 0.56 -8.98 5.38
CA VAL A 83 1.21 -9.51 4.17
C VAL A 83 2.70 -9.74 4.41
N ALA A 84 3.39 -8.81 5.07
CA ALA A 84 4.81 -8.98 5.41
C ALA A 84 5.08 -10.21 6.29
N ARG A 85 4.12 -10.62 7.13
CA ARG A 85 4.23 -11.83 7.96
C ARG A 85 3.88 -13.11 7.20
N THR A 86 2.99 -13.05 6.22
CA THR A 86 2.47 -14.23 5.50
C THR A 86 3.12 -14.47 4.14
N ALA A 87 3.91 -13.52 3.63
CA ALA A 87 4.52 -13.58 2.29
C ALA A 87 5.37 -14.83 2.04
N GLU A 88 6.02 -15.37 3.08
CA GLU A 88 6.85 -16.58 2.96
C GLU A 88 6.05 -17.88 3.06
N SER A 89 5.08 -17.95 3.98
CA SER A 89 4.35 -19.18 4.31
C SER A 89 3.04 -19.38 3.54
N GLU A 90 2.36 -18.29 3.14
CA GLU A 90 1.05 -18.29 2.49
C GLU A 90 1.07 -17.42 1.22
N ARG A 91 2.00 -17.73 0.30
CA ARG A 91 2.30 -16.89 -0.85
C ARG A 91 1.11 -16.48 -1.71
N GLU A 92 0.21 -17.42 -2.02
CA GLU A 92 -0.96 -17.14 -2.86
C GLU A 92 -1.90 -16.13 -2.19
N LYS A 93 -2.11 -16.27 -0.88
CA LYS A 93 -2.88 -15.33 -0.07
C LYS A 93 -2.19 -13.97 0.02
N ALA A 94 -0.87 -13.95 0.24
CA ALA A 94 -0.09 -12.71 0.25
C ALA A 94 -0.16 -11.99 -1.10
N PHE A 95 -0.11 -12.74 -2.22
CA PHE A 95 -0.25 -12.19 -3.56
C PHE A 95 -1.63 -11.58 -3.78
N LYS A 96 -2.70 -12.29 -3.39
CA LYS A 96 -4.07 -11.78 -3.48
C LYS A 96 -4.24 -10.49 -2.65
N GLN A 97 -3.80 -10.50 -1.39
CA GLN A 97 -3.89 -9.34 -0.51
C GLN A 97 -3.08 -8.14 -1.07
N ALA A 98 -1.91 -8.39 -1.63
CA ALA A 98 -1.12 -7.34 -2.27
C ALA A 98 -1.82 -6.78 -3.52
N ASN A 99 -2.41 -7.63 -4.35
CA ASN A 99 -3.18 -7.20 -5.51
C ASN A 99 -4.38 -6.33 -5.12
N ASP A 100 -5.16 -6.76 -4.13
CA ASP A 100 -6.34 -6.03 -3.64
C ASP A 100 -5.92 -4.66 -3.04
N LEU A 101 -4.78 -4.61 -2.36
CA LEU A 101 -4.23 -3.36 -1.81
C LEU A 101 -3.73 -2.42 -2.92
N ILE A 102 -3.08 -2.93 -3.96
CA ILE A 102 -2.66 -2.12 -5.13
C ILE A 102 -3.89 -1.58 -5.88
N GLN A 103 -4.96 -2.36 -5.98
CA GLN A 103 -6.20 -1.88 -6.59
C GLN A 103 -6.82 -0.77 -5.74
N THR A 104 -6.90 -0.96 -4.42
CA THR A 104 -7.36 0.08 -3.49
C THR A 104 -6.51 1.35 -3.59
N ALA A 105 -5.18 1.21 -3.68
CA ALA A 105 -4.27 2.34 -3.89
C ALA A 105 -4.51 3.04 -5.23
N THR A 106 -4.83 2.27 -6.29
CA THR A 106 -5.22 2.82 -7.59
C THR A 106 -6.46 3.68 -7.44
N ASP A 107 -7.53 3.15 -6.87
CA ASP A 107 -8.80 3.86 -6.71
C ASP A 107 -8.62 5.16 -5.90
N ILE A 108 -7.84 5.12 -4.82
CA ILE A 108 -7.53 6.31 -3.99
C ILE A 108 -6.71 7.32 -4.78
N VAL A 109 -5.63 6.89 -5.43
CA VAL A 109 -4.77 7.82 -6.19
C VAL A 109 -5.56 8.46 -7.33
N GLU A 110 -6.37 7.69 -8.06
CA GLU A 110 -7.23 8.24 -9.12
C GLU A 110 -8.24 9.24 -8.56
N LEU A 111 -8.89 8.95 -7.43
CA LEU A 111 -9.85 9.84 -6.78
C LEU A 111 -9.22 11.19 -6.39
N PHE A 112 -8.03 11.17 -5.79
CA PHE A 112 -7.39 12.39 -5.27
C PHE A 112 -6.57 13.14 -6.31
N THR A 113 -6.19 12.49 -7.42
CA THR A 113 -5.36 13.10 -8.45
C THR A 113 -6.11 13.40 -9.74
N GLY A 114 -7.24 12.74 -10.00
CA GLY A 114 -7.98 12.82 -11.26
C GLY A 114 -7.27 12.22 -12.47
N GLU A 115 -6.14 11.54 -12.27
CA GLU A 115 -5.37 10.88 -13.33
C GLU A 115 -5.48 9.37 -13.20
N LYS A 116 -5.76 8.70 -14.34
CA LYS A 116 -5.74 7.24 -14.41
C LYS A 116 -4.32 6.72 -14.52
N VAL A 117 -4.06 5.59 -13.87
CA VAL A 117 -2.78 4.89 -14.00
C VAL A 117 -2.98 3.65 -14.85
N ASP A 118 -2.61 3.75 -16.13
CA ASP A 118 -2.47 2.63 -17.05
C ASP A 118 -1.44 1.60 -16.55
#